data_AF-A0A401H5E4-F1
#
_entry.id   AF-A0A401H5E4-F1
#
_cell.length_a   1.000
_cell.length_b   1.000
_cell.length_c   1.000
_cell.angle_alpha   90.00
_cell.angle_beta   90.00
_cell.angle_gamma   90.00
#
_symmetry.space_group_name_H-M   'P 1'
#
loop_
_entity.id
_entity.type
_entity.pdbx_description
1 polymer ?
#
loop_
_entity_poly.entity_id
_entity_poly.type
_entity_poly.pdbx_seq_one_letter_code
_entity_poly.pdbx_strand_id
1 'polypeptide(L)'
;MCVARATAAQTTLTTPSSVASEAHRKAFPHANIRRKNSRLLHKADRAAKLLGDRSRELLHYMTPLVAPGSRRLAQRCTRPLSARFSTTARAHNGSSSRKKTPRDHLNYNPQISFSDTPDPEHVNYRRVTSNDLEEESDPPRRVKMLVRDYIENSLYHPHYGYFTKQANIFSTPQPLEFGALRSSIEFQAVVAKRYAGYGRGSVGPGVQLWHTPTEIFKPHYGNAIGQALVSEYLLKYFPYEDFVIYEIGAGNGTMALDILNYVQAEYPDVYDRTKYNIIEISDNLARIQREKLSAVHPCVNVMHKSIFHWNTREPAPSFFLAMEVIDNFAHDMIRYDLRTLEPYQGLVTIDGNSDYSTYYTRVTDPLISSFLALRRRLMHAPPIPRLLKASSTFRSFYTNLPFAPNLSAPEYIPTRLLSLLRTLRRHFPRHHLLLSDFSSLPETIPGVNAPRVQTRVGDEMVTCGTLLVNPGYFDIFFPTDFERLRDLYEHVLSEPLSMSASESPPRASPLSTTSSSLFVGTDFFSSYHPRNRRPPVDDVASASGLPVGDRKSRVLTHEEFMETYADLSKTRVRNGENPLVEFYKNVKFLF
;
A
#
# COMPACT_ATOMS: atom_id res chain seq x y z
N MET A 1 21.13 51.40 -44.05
CA MET A 1 22.17 50.68 -44.81
C MET A 1 21.56 49.37 -45.30
N CYS A 2 21.59 49.19 -46.63
CA CYS A 2 21.10 48.13 -47.54
C CYS A 2 20.29 46.94 -46.95
N VAL A 3 18.97 46.76 -47.24
CA VAL A 3 18.28 46.39 -48.53
C VAL A 3 18.56 44.90 -48.88
N ALA A 4 17.60 43.97 -49.05
CA ALA A 4 16.33 43.99 -49.81
C ALA A 4 15.31 42.92 -49.30
N ARG A 5 14.01 43.26 -49.15
CA ARG A 5 12.81 42.92 -49.99
C ARG A 5 12.41 41.42 -50.03
N ALA A 6 11.26 41.03 -49.44
CA ALA A 6 9.85 41.13 -49.94
C ALA A 6 9.54 40.07 -51.02
N THR A 7 8.53 39.19 -50.91
CA THR A 7 7.05 39.36 -51.05
C THR A 7 6.38 37.98 -50.76
N ALA A 8 5.26 37.78 -50.04
CA ALA A 8 3.86 38.25 -50.07
C ALA A 8 2.89 37.53 -51.06
N ALA A 9 1.67 37.25 -50.54
CA ALA A 9 0.37 36.84 -51.14
C ALA A 9 0.10 35.32 -51.38
N GLN A 10 -0.89 34.67 -50.72
CA GLN A 10 -2.38 34.71 -50.90
C GLN A 10 -2.80 34.37 -52.35
N THR A 11 -3.71 33.45 -52.72
CA THR A 11 -5.07 33.16 -52.23
C THR A 11 -5.66 31.92 -52.97
N THR A 12 -6.78 31.40 -52.44
CA THR A 12 -7.97 30.79 -53.12
C THR A 12 -8.08 29.29 -53.47
N LEU A 13 -9.16 28.72 -52.90
CA LEU A 13 -10.03 27.58 -53.22
C LEU A 13 -10.12 27.10 -54.69
N THR A 14 -10.22 25.78 -54.90
CA THR A 14 -11.44 25.07 -55.41
C THR A 14 -11.15 23.60 -55.69
N THR A 15 -12.14 22.74 -55.43
CA THR A 15 -12.20 21.30 -55.77
C THR A 15 -12.42 21.08 -57.29
N PRO A 16 -12.07 19.88 -57.82
CA PRO A 16 -13.15 18.97 -58.23
C PRO A 16 -12.86 17.46 -58.06
N SER A 17 -13.91 16.70 -58.34
CA SER A 17 -14.22 15.30 -58.09
C SER A 17 -13.62 14.24 -59.05
N SER A 18 -13.54 13.01 -58.53
CA SER A 18 -13.69 11.67 -59.16
C SER A 18 -12.81 11.25 -60.35
N VAL A 19 -12.15 10.09 -60.24
CA VAL A 19 -12.37 8.86 -61.05
C VAL A 19 -11.62 7.69 -60.36
N ALA A 20 -12.23 6.51 -60.39
CA ALA A 20 -11.85 5.27 -59.73
C ALA A 20 -10.82 4.43 -60.53
N SER A 21 -10.02 3.61 -59.82
CA SER A 21 -9.57 2.29 -60.32
C SER A 21 -9.17 1.31 -59.20
N GLU A 22 -10.04 0.31 -59.08
CA GLU A 22 -10.03 -1.06 -58.57
C GLU A 22 -8.74 -1.90 -58.32
N ALA A 23 -8.92 -2.91 -57.45
CA ALA A 23 -8.14 -4.14 -57.14
C ALA A 23 -6.96 -4.02 -56.13
N HIS A 24 -6.80 -4.83 -55.07
CA HIS A 24 -7.16 -6.24 -54.83
C HIS A 24 -7.44 -6.55 -53.34
N ARG A 25 -8.48 -7.37 -53.08
CA ARG A 25 -8.81 -7.99 -51.79
C ARG A 25 -7.96 -9.25 -51.54
N LYS A 26 -7.33 -9.35 -50.36
CA LYS A 26 -7.05 -10.61 -49.66
C LYS A 26 -7.66 -10.52 -48.26
N ALA A 27 -8.59 -11.40 -47.95
CA ALA A 27 -9.35 -11.45 -46.70
C ALA A 27 -9.03 -12.73 -45.93
N PHE A 28 -8.74 -12.62 -44.62
CA PHE A 28 -8.90 -13.61 -43.53
C PHE A 28 -8.50 -12.93 -42.19
N PRO A 29 -8.97 -13.34 -40.99
CA PRO A 29 -10.35 -13.48 -40.54
C PRO A 29 -10.61 -12.79 -39.18
N HIS A 30 -11.32 -11.65 -39.15
CA HIS A 30 -11.70 -10.95 -37.89
C HIS A 30 -12.99 -11.50 -37.21
N ALA A 31 -13.62 -12.54 -37.75
CA ALA A 31 -14.95 -12.99 -37.30
C ALA A 31 -14.95 -13.97 -36.11
N ASN A 32 -13.83 -14.61 -35.78
CA ASN A 32 -13.77 -15.65 -34.73
C ASN A 32 -13.48 -15.12 -33.31
N ILE A 33 -12.92 -13.91 -33.18
CA ILE A 33 -12.60 -13.30 -31.87
C ILE A 33 -13.87 -12.66 -31.26
N ARG A 34 -14.71 -12.03 -32.08
CA ARG A 34 -15.95 -11.37 -31.62
C ARG A 34 -17.01 -12.36 -31.11
N ARG A 35 -17.09 -13.57 -31.71
CA ARG A 35 -18.00 -14.65 -31.27
C ARG A 35 -17.53 -15.37 -30.00
N LYS A 36 -16.22 -15.43 -29.72
CA LYS A 36 -15.70 -16.00 -28.46
C LYS A 36 -15.96 -15.06 -27.26
N ASN A 37 -15.78 -13.75 -27.44
CA ASN A 37 -16.03 -12.77 -26.38
C ASN A 37 -17.53 -12.65 -26.04
N SER A 38 -18.42 -12.72 -27.04
CA SER A 38 -19.88 -12.75 -26.82
C SER A 38 -20.34 -13.98 -26.03
N ARG A 39 -19.74 -15.16 -26.26
CA ARG A 39 -20.08 -16.39 -25.53
C ARG A 39 -19.54 -16.41 -24.09
N LEU A 40 -18.42 -15.74 -23.81
CA LEU A 40 -17.88 -15.57 -22.45
C LEU A 40 -18.75 -14.61 -21.63
N LEU A 41 -19.16 -13.48 -22.21
CA LEU A 41 -20.07 -12.51 -21.59
C LEU A 41 -21.43 -13.15 -21.25
N HIS A 42 -22.01 -13.92 -22.17
CA HIS A 42 -23.30 -14.61 -21.92
C HIS A 42 -23.23 -15.70 -20.84
N LYS A 43 -22.05 -16.29 -20.61
CA LYS A 43 -21.84 -17.29 -19.55
C LYS A 43 -21.63 -16.65 -18.19
N ALA A 44 -20.95 -15.50 -18.12
CA ALA A 44 -20.78 -14.72 -16.89
C ALA A 44 -22.13 -14.21 -16.36
N ASP A 45 -22.99 -13.68 -17.23
CA ASP A 45 -24.34 -13.24 -16.86
C ASP A 45 -25.23 -14.38 -16.32
N ARG A 46 -25.08 -15.58 -16.88
CA ARG A 46 -25.84 -16.76 -16.45
C ARG A 46 -25.38 -17.28 -15.08
N ALA A 47 -24.08 -17.16 -14.78
CA ALA A 47 -23.51 -17.53 -13.48
C ALA A 47 -23.89 -16.53 -12.37
N ALA A 48 -23.92 -15.23 -12.67
CA ALA A 48 -24.37 -14.19 -11.75
C ALA A 48 -25.85 -14.35 -11.36
N LYS A 49 -26.70 -14.71 -12.34
CA LYS A 49 -28.13 -14.98 -12.09
C LYS A 49 -28.36 -16.21 -11.19
N LEU A 50 -27.56 -17.27 -11.36
CA LEU A 50 -27.60 -18.48 -10.53
C LEU A 50 -27.13 -18.25 -9.08
N LEU A 51 -26.21 -17.30 -8.87
CA LEU A 51 -25.76 -16.90 -7.53
C LEU A 51 -26.79 -16.02 -6.82
N GLY A 52 -27.48 -15.13 -7.55
CA GLY A 52 -28.57 -14.30 -7.02
C GLY A 52 -29.84 -15.07 -6.65
N ASP A 53 -30.14 -16.17 -7.36
CA ASP A 53 -31.31 -17.02 -7.03
C ASP A 53 -31.04 -17.92 -5.80
N ARG A 54 -29.78 -18.35 -5.58
CA ARG A 54 -29.39 -19.13 -4.39
C ARG A 54 -29.37 -18.33 -3.09
N SER A 55 -29.07 -17.04 -3.15
CA SER A 55 -29.13 -16.17 -1.97
C SER A 55 -30.58 -15.83 -1.57
N ARG A 56 -31.54 -15.89 -2.50
CA ARG A 56 -32.98 -15.74 -2.20
C ARG A 56 -33.60 -16.97 -1.54
N GLU A 57 -33.15 -18.18 -1.85
CA GLU A 57 -33.62 -19.41 -1.19
C GLU A 57 -33.17 -19.51 0.29
N LEU A 58 -32.00 -18.96 0.64
CA LEU A 58 -31.48 -18.98 2.02
C LEU A 58 -32.17 -17.98 2.96
N LEU A 59 -32.84 -16.96 2.41
CA LEU A 59 -33.56 -15.94 3.20
C LEU A 59 -34.99 -16.36 3.61
N HIS A 60 -35.47 -17.52 3.15
CA HIS A 60 -36.82 -18.01 3.47
C HIS A 60 -36.92 -18.86 4.76
N TYR A 61 -35.79 -19.13 5.44
CA TYR A 61 -35.73 -20.04 6.59
C TYR A 61 -35.41 -19.39 7.96
N MET A 62 -35.46 -18.06 8.08
CA MET A 62 -35.21 -17.41 9.38
C MET A 62 -36.17 -16.25 9.64
N THR A 63 -37.29 -16.56 10.29
CA THR A 63 -38.08 -15.58 11.07
C THR A 63 -38.33 -16.12 12.48
N PRO A 64 -38.18 -15.31 13.54
CA PRO A 64 -38.27 -15.77 14.93
C PRO A 64 -39.66 -15.54 15.53
N LEU A 65 -40.08 -16.37 16.49
CA LEU A 65 -41.20 -16.10 17.38
C LEU A 65 -40.79 -16.27 18.86
N VAL A 66 -41.30 -15.34 19.67
CA VAL A 66 -40.91 -15.01 21.05
C VAL A 66 -41.88 -15.64 22.07
N ALA A 67 -41.32 -16.35 23.06
CA ALA A 67 -41.72 -16.55 24.49
C ALA A 67 -43.12 -17.12 24.86
N PRO A 68 -43.44 -17.42 26.16
CA PRO A 68 -42.69 -18.02 27.29
C PRO A 68 -43.45 -19.20 27.99
N GLY A 69 -42.78 -19.93 28.91
CA GLY A 69 -43.44 -20.43 30.15
C GLY A 69 -43.65 -21.95 30.38
N SER A 70 -42.99 -22.44 31.44
CA SER A 70 -43.45 -23.44 32.44
C SER A 70 -43.76 -24.92 32.11
N ARG A 71 -42.99 -25.77 32.82
CA ARG A 71 -43.36 -26.98 33.61
C ARG A 71 -43.55 -28.36 32.93
N ARG A 72 -42.85 -29.32 33.57
CA ARG A 72 -43.11 -30.76 33.83
C ARG A 72 -42.55 -31.83 32.87
N LEU A 73 -41.59 -32.58 33.43
CA LEU A 73 -41.58 -34.04 33.67
C LEU A 73 -41.98 -35.01 32.54
N ALA A 74 -41.03 -35.91 32.24
CA ALA A 74 -41.15 -37.38 32.33
C ALA A 74 -40.78 -38.19 31.06
N GLN A 75 -39.96 -39.20 31.35
CA GLN A 75 -39.95 -40.56 30.78
C GLN A 75 -39.20 -40.86 29.48
N ARG A 76 -38.04 -41.51 29.73
CA ARG A 76 -37.48 -42.66 29.02
C ARG A 76 -38.48 -43.43 28.15
N CYS A 77 -38.06 -43.78 26.94
CA CYS A 77 -38.27 -45.13 26.44
C CYS A 77 -37.11 -45.58 25.53
N THR A 78 -36.68 -46.80 25.80
CA THR A 78 -35.58 -47.54 25.21
C THR A 78 -36.09 -48.45 24.08
N ARG A 79 -35.37 -48.58 22.96
CA ARG A 79 -34.67 -49.83 22.53
C ARG A 79 -34.36 -49.86 21.02
N PRO A 80 -33.34 -50.66 20.61
CA PRO A 80 -32.66 -50.60 19.33
C PRO A 80 -33.09 -51.73 18.38
N LEU A 81 -32.78 -51.63 17.08
CA LEU A 81 -32.67 -52.80 16.21
C LEU A 81 -31.53 -52.64 15.19
N SER A 82 -30.68 -53.65 15.19
CA SER A 82 -29.61 -53.96 14.25
C SER A 82 -30.19 -54.58 12.98
N ALA A 83 -29.62 -54.25 11.81
CA ALA A 83 -29.53 -55.19 10.70
C ALA A 83 -28.31 -54.85 9.82
N ARG A 84 -27.37 -55.81 9.75
CA ARG A 84 -26.32 -55.87 8.74
C ARG A 84 -26.90 -56.45 7.45
N PHE A 85 -26.50 -55.92 6.30
CA PHE A 85 -26.37 -56.72 5.07
C PHE A 85 -25.09 -56.32 4.33
N SER A 86 -24.24 -57.31 4.11
CA SER A 86 -23.11 -57.26 3.19
C SER A 86 -23.56 -57.81 1.84
N THR A 87 -23.26 -57.11 0.75
CA THR A 87 -23.22 -57.71 -0.59
C THR A 87 -21.97 -57.23 -1.32
N THR A 88 -21.17 -58.22 -1.68
CA THR A 88 -19.99 -58.14 -2.54
C THR A 88 -20.42 -57.91 -3.99
N ALA A 89 -19.85 -56.92 -4.66
CA ALA A 89 -19.89 -56.81 -6.12
C ALA A 89 -18.49 -56.53 -6.68
N ARG A 90 -18.11 -57.37 -7.64
CA ARG A 90 -16.82 -57.52 -8.31
C ARG A 90 -16.33 -56.22 -8.98
N ALA A 91 -15.04 -55.97 -8.83
CA ALA A 91 -14.28 -54.99 -9.57
C ALA A 91 -14.19 -55.37 -11.06
N HIS A 92 -14.56 -54.43 -11.93
CA HIS A 92 -14.13 -54.40 -13.32
C HIS A 92 -13.11 -53.27 -13.49
N ASN A 93 -11.86 -53.65 -13.74
CA ASN A 93 -10.79 -52.76 -14.18
C ASN A 93 -11.07 -52.33 -15.63
N GLY A 94 -11.48 -51.07 -15.82
CA GLY A 94 -11.51 -50.39 -17.10
C GLY A 94 -10.73 -49.09 -17.00
N SER A 95 -9.50 -49.07 -17.52
CA SER A 95 -8.67 -47.87 -17.63
C SER A 95 -9.30 -46.92 -18.66
N SER A 96 -10.17 -46.01 -18.22
CA SER A 96 -10.56 -44.86 -19.04
C SER A 96 -9.71 -43.65 -18.62
N SER A 97 -8.85 -43.21 -19.53
CA SER A 97 -8.15 -41.93 -19.41
C SER A 97 -9.19 -40.82 -19.37
N ARG A 98 -9.51 -40.36 -18.16
CA ARG A 98 -10.50 -39.31 -17.96
C ARG A 98 -9.83 -37.99 -18.36
N LYS A 99 -10.02 -37.59 -19.62
CA LYS A 99 -9.67 -36.23 -20.11
C LYS A 99 -10.24 -35.22 -19.12
N LYS A 100 -9.37 -34.54 -18.38
CA LYS A 100 -9.74 -33.42 -17.51
C LYS A 100 -10.37 -32.35 -18.39
N THR A 101 -11.68 -32.16 -18.27
CA THR A 101 -12.33 -30.96 -18.80
C THR A 101 -11.71 -29.75 -18.11
N PRO A 102 -11.36 -28.67 -18.83
CA PRO A 102 -10.84 -27.47 -18.22
C PRO A 102 -11.96 -26.90 -17.36
N ARG A 103 -11.84 -27.05 -16.05
CA ARG A 103 -12.68 -26.29 -15.14
C ARG A 103 -12.08 -24.89 -15.12
N ASP A 104 -12.90 -23.87 -15.34
CA ASP A 104 -12.53 -22.48 -15.03
C ASP A 104 -12.33 -22.38 -13.51
N HIS A 105 -11.15 -22.76 -13.02
CA HIS A 105 -10.74 -22.63 -11.62
C HIS A 105 -10.16 -21.23 -11.44
N LEU A 106 -11.03 -20.23 -11.34
CA LEU A 106 -10.64 -19.01 -10.66
C LEU A 106 -10.38 -19.39 -9.20
N ASN A 107 -9.13 -19.25 -8.76
CA ASN A 107 -8.67 -19.75 -7.46
C ASN A 107 -9.17 -18.83 -6.32
N TYR A 108 -10.43 -19.01 -5.92
CA TYR A 108 -11.07 -18.22 -4.85
C TYR A 108 -11.02 -18.89 -3.47
N ASN A 109 -10.32 -20.03 -3.30
CA ASN A 109 -10.49 -20.84 -2.10
C ASN A 109 -9.42 -20.61 -1.00
N PRO A 110 -9.84 -20.27 0.24
CA PRO A 110 -9.01 -20.17 1.45
C PRO A 110 -8.74 -21.52 2.14
N GLN A 111 -9.15 -22.63 1.53
CA GLN A 111 -9.01 -23.95 2.12
C GLN A 111 -7.66 -24.51 1.71
N ILE A 112 -6.78 -24.74 2.69
CA ILE A 112 -5.59 -25.58 2.51
C ILE A 112 -6.09 -26.97 2.09
N SER A 113 -6.18 -27.18 0.77
CA SER A 113 -6.53 -28.47 0.19
C SER A 113 -5.32 -29.37 0.38
N PHE A 114 -5.45 -30.38 1.24
CA PHE A 114 -4.44 -31.44 1.41
C PHE A 114 -4.21 -32.25 0.12
N SER A 115 -4.99 -31.99 -0.94
CA SER A 115 -4.86 -32.58 -2.27
C SER A 115 -4.16 -31.70 -3.30
N ASP A 116 -3.79 -30.47 -2.96
CA ASP A 116 -3.04 -29.59 -3.85
C ASP A 116 -1.56 -29.97 -3.78
N THR A 117 -1.20 -31.07 -4.44
CA THR A 117 0.20 -31.38 -4.70
C THR A 117 0.76 -30.29 -5.62
N PRO A 118 1.80 -29.54 -5.21
CA PRO A 118 2.46 -28.60 -6.11
C PRO A 118 2.87 -29.33 -7.39
N ASP A 119 2.79 -28.65 -8.53
CA ASP A 119 3.27 -29.22 -9.80
C ASP A 119 4.69 -29.77 -9.58
N PRO A 120 4.97 -31.08 -9.76
CA PRO A 120 6.31 -31.63 -9.53
C PRO A 120 7.41 -30.91 -10.32
N GLU A 121 7.08 -30.21 -11.40
CA GLU A 121 8.01 -29.37 -12.17
C GLU A 121 8.39 -28.05 -11.47
N HIS A 122 7.72 -27.67 -10.37
CA HIS A 122 7.97 -26.39 -9.67
C HIS A 122 9.42 -26.21 -9.20
N VAL A 123 10.12 -27.32 -8.95
CA VAL A 123 11.55 -27.32 -8.58
C VAL A 123 12.39 -26.67 -9.68
N ASN A 124 12.03 -26.93 -10.94
CA ASN A 124 12.74 -26.46 -12.13
C ASN A 124 12.32 -25.06 -12.59
N TYR A 125 11.30 -24.45 -11.97
CA TYR A 125 10.87 -23.11 -12.35
C TYR A 125 11.98 -22.08 -12.10
N ARG A 126 12.14 -21.17 -13.05
CA ARG A 126 13.12 -20.08 -12.97
C ARG A 126 12.72 -19.12 -11.85
N ARG A 127 13.69 -18.71 -11.03
CA ARG A 127 13.49 -17.63 -10.06
C ARG A 127 13.56 -16.28 -10.78
N VAL A 128 12.55 -15.44 -10.61
CA VAL A 128 12.45 -14.10 -11.19
C VAL A 128 12.04 -13.09 -10.13
N THR A 129 12.42 -11.83 -10.33
CA THR A 129 12.02 -10.66 -9.52
C THR A 129 11.01 -9.79 -10.27
N SER A 130 10.41 -8.81 -9.60
CA SER A 130 9.55 -7.80 -10.23
C SER A 130 10.31 -7.02 -11.32
N ASN A 131 11.54 -6.61 -11.03
CA ASN A 131 12.39 -5.88 -11.97
C ASN A 131 12.73 -6.69 -13.23
N ASP A 132 12.95 -8.01 -13.10
CA ASP A 132 13.24 -8.88 -14.25
C ASP A 132 12.06 -8.95 -15.23
N LEU A 133 10.84 -8.60 -14.79
CA LEU A 133 9.61 -8.72 -15.55
C LEU A 133 9.14 -7.39 -16.16
N GLU A 134 9.76 -6.25 -15.83
CA GLU A 134 9.27 -4.92 -16.23
C GLU A 134 9.08 -4.73 -17.75
N GLU A 135 9.91 -5.40 -18.55
CA GLU A 135 9.86 -5.34 -20.02
C GLU A 135 8.82 -6.30 -20.64
N GLU A 136 8.30 -7.26 -19.86
CA GLU A 136 7.36 -8.26 -20.33
C GLU A 136 5.94 -7.67 -20.43
N SER A 137 5.19 -8.04 -21.46
CA SER A 137 3.81 -7.52 -21.62
C SER A 137 2.75 -8.37 -20.92
N ASP A 138 3.02 -9.66 -20.72
CA ASP A 138 2.06 -10.64 -20.21
C ASP A 138 2.48 -11.18 -18.83
N PRO A 139 1.52 -11.55 -17.95
CA PRO A 139 1.85 -12.15 -16.66
C PRO A 139 2.70 -13.43 -16.81
N PRO A 140 3.74 -13.60 -15.97
CA PRO A 140 4.69 -14.70 -16.12
C PRO A 140 4.06 -16.06 -15.79
N ARG A 141 4.61 -17.12 -16.38
CA ARG A 141 4.20 -18.52 -16.15
C ARG A 141 5.41 -19.42 -15.97
N ARG A 142 5.25 -20.52 -15.23
CA ARG A 142 6.35 -21.46 -14.88
C ARG A 142 7.54 -20.78 -14.20
N VAL A 143 7.23 -19.85 -13.31
CA VAL A 143 8.23 -19.08 -12.54
C VAL A 143 8.01 -19.23 -11.05
N LYS A 144 9.04 -18.89 -10.29
CA LYS A 144 8.97 -18.73 -8.83
C LYS A 144 9.53 -17.38 -8.41
N MET A 145 8.90 -16.74 -7.45
CA MET A 145 9.27 -15.38 -7.01
C MET A 145 9.09 -15.27 -5.50
N LEU A 146 9.79 -14.33 -4.85
CA LEU A 146 9.49 -14.02 -3.45
C LEU A 146 8.09 -13.40 -3.36
N VAL A 147 7.48 -13.48 -2.18
CA VAL A 147 6.17 -12.86 -1.96
C VAL A 147 6.22 -11.35 -2.22
N ARG A 148 7.31 -10.66 -1.85
CA ARG A 148 7.45 -9.24 -2.18
C ARG A 148 7.42 -8.98 -3.70
N ASP A 149 8.11 -9.80 -4.49
CA ASP A 149 8.26 -9.60 -5.93
C ASP A 149 6.91 -9.88 -6.62
N TYR A 150 6.16 -10.86 -6.12
CA TYR A 150 4.80 -11.15 -6.56
C TYR A 150 3.84 -9.99 -6.30
N ILE A 151 3.89 -9.38 -5.10
CA ILE A 151 3.05 -8.23 -4.77
C ILE A 151 3.43 -7.03 -5.64
N GLU A 152 4.72 -6.72 -5.76
CA GLU A 152 5.18 -5.61 -6.62
C GLU A 152 4.76 -5.80 -8.07
N ASN A 153 4.95 -7.00 -8.62
CA ASN A 153 4.50 -7.33 -9.96
C ASN A 153 2.97 -7.24 -10.12
N SER A 154 2.21 -7.54 -9.07
CA SER A 154 0.75 -7.45 -9.09
C SER A 154 0.25 -6.00 -9.03
N LEU A 155 0.95 -5.14 -8.30
CA LEU A 155 0.53 -3.76 -8.05
C LEU A 155 1.10 -2.78 -9.07
N TYR A 156 2.41 -2.83 -9.33
CA TYR A 156 3.17 -1.75 -9.97
C TYR A 156 3.67 -2.08 -11.38
N HIS A 157 3.41 -3.29 -11.89
CA HIS A 157 3.92 -3.68 -13.20
C HIS A 157 3.44 -2.73 -14.33
N PRO A 158 4.33 -2.24 -15.22
CA PRO A 158 4.01 -1.19 -16.20
C PRO A 158 2.90 -1.52 -17.20
N HIS A 159 2.67 -2.80 -17.51
CA HIS A 159 1.67 -3.21 -18.50
C HIS A 159 0.37 -3.74 -17.91
N TYR A 160 0.45 -4.36 -16.73
CA TYR A 160 -0.67 -5.10 -16.17
C TYR A 160 -0.85 -4.95 -14.67
N GLY A 161 -0.01 -4.16 -14.01
CA GLY A 161 -0.14 -3.86 -12.59
C GLY A 161 -1.47 -3.20 -12.27
N TYR A 162 -1.90 -3.36 -11.03
CA TYR A 162 -3.17 -2.84 -10.54
C TYR A 162 -3.25 -1.32 -10.72
N PHE A 163 -2.21 -0.58 -10.30
CA PHE A 163 -2.15 0.87 -10.45
C PHE A 163 -2.04 1.32 -11.92
N THR A 164 -1.50 0.48 -12.80
CA THR A 164 -1.45 0.78 -14.24
C THR A 164 -2.84 0.65 -14.88
N LYS A 165 -3.55 -0.44 -14.61
CA LYS A 165 -4.85 -0.73 -15.23
C LYS A 165 -6.00 0.07 -14.63
N GLN A 166 -5.91 0.42 -13.34
CA GLN A 166 -7.06 0.82 -12.54
C GLN A 166 -6.93 2.19 -11.86
N ALA A 167 -5.82 2.92 -12.03
CA ALA A 167 -5.63 4.23 -11.39
C ALA A 167 -6.49 5.33 -12.04
N ASN A 168 -7.76 5.39 -11.67
CA ASN A 168 -8.55 6.62 -11.70
C ASN A 168 -8.72 7.08 -10.25
N ILE A 169 -7.89 8.02 -9.82
CA ILE A 169 -8.01 8.60 -8.47
C ILE A 169 -9.22 9.53 -8.45
N PHE A 170 -10.15 9.27 -7.55
CA PHE A 170 -11.31 10.12 -7.36
C PHE A 170 -10.88 11.54 -7.02
N SER A 171 -11.44 12.52 -7.72
CA SER A 171 -11.34 13.93 -7.32
C SER A 171 -12.74 14.49 -7.20
N THR A 172 -13.03 15.07 -6.05
CA THR A 172 -14.25 15.87 -5.89
C THR A 172 -14.04 17.23 -6.56
N PRO A 173 -14.86 17.65 -7.53
CA PRO A 173 -14.67 18.94 -8.18
C PRO A 173 -14.90 20.12 -7.22
N GLN A 174 -15.67 19.92 -6.15
CA GLN A 174 -15.96 20.93 -5.13
C GLN A 174 -15.74 20.38 -3.71
N PRO A 175 -15.07 21.16 -2.84
CA PRO A 175 -14.97 20.86 -1.40
C PRO A 175 -16.33 20.57 -0.76
N LEU A 176 -16.32 19.85 0.37
CA LEU A 176 -17.51 19.64 1.18
C LEU A 176 -17.79 20.87 2.06
N GLU A 177 -19.03 21.34 2.08
CA GLU A 177 -19.47 22.37 3.02
C GLU A 177 -19.87 21.72 4.35
N PHE A 178 -18.90 21.51 5.24
CA PHE A 178 -19.12 20.83 6.52
C PHE A 178 -20.17 21.52 7.40
N GLY A 179 -20.20 22.86 7.41
CA GLY A 179 -21.18 23.65 8.17
C GLY A 179 -22.63 23.48 7.69
N ALA A 180 -22.86 22.96 6.48
CA ALA A 180 -24.20 22.66 5.97
C ALA A 180 -24.71 21.29 6.45
N LEU A 181 -23.81 20.38 6.86
CA LEU A 181 -24.14 19.02 7.27
C LEU A 181 -24.63 19.00 8.73
N ARG A 182 -25.67 18.22 8.99
CA ARG A 182 -26.30 18.12 10.31
C ARG A 182 -25.47 17.30 11.29
N SER A 183 -24.86 16.20 10.83
CA SER A 183 -24.13 15.24 11.65
C SER A 183 -23.10 14.42 10.87
N SER A 184 -22.25 13.68 11.57
CA SER A 184 -21.31 12.71 10.98
C SER A 184 -22.02 11.62 10.15
N ILE A 185 -23.27 11.27 10.48
CA ILE A 185 -24.08 10.33 9.70
C ILE A 185 -24.43 10.91 8.33
N GLU A 186 -24.85 12.18 8.28
CA GLU A 186 -25.14 12.85 7.01
C GLU A 186 -23.87 13.02 6.17
N PHE A 187 -22.74 13.35 6.81
CA PHE A 187 -21.43 13.36 6.15
C PHE A 187 -21.13 12.01 5.48
N GLN A 188 -21.24 10.90 6.20
CA GLN A 188 -21.00 9.56 5.65
C GLN A 188 -21.93 9.24 4.46
N ALA A 189 -23.20 9.64 4.55
CA ALA A 189 -24.17 9.46 3.46
C ALA A 189 -23.81 10.30 2.22
N VAL A 190 -23.38 11.55 2.40
CA VAL A 190 -22.95 12.43 1.29
C VAL A 190 -21.68 11.91 0.63
N VAL A 191 -20.70 11.50 1.45
CA VAL A 191 -19.48 10.80 1.01
C VAL A 191 -19.91 9.59 0.16
N ALA A 192 -20.62 8.61 0.73
CA ALA A 192 -21.08 7.41 0.03
C ALA A 192 -21.80 7.71 -1.29
N LYS A 193 -22.67 8.72 -1.32
CA LYS A 193 -23.38 9.16 -2.53
C LYS A 193 -22.44 9.71 -3.61
N ARG A 194 -21.46 10.53 -3.24
CA ARG A 194 -20.45 11.06 -4.17
C ARG A 194 -19.65 9.91 -4.80
N TYR A 195 -19.33 8.87 -4.04
CA TYR A 195 -18.62 7.69 -4.54
C TYR A 195 -19.48 6.79 -5.44
N ALA A 196 -20.77 6.59 -5.12
CA ALA A 196 -21.69 5.84 -5.96
C ALA A 196 -21.91 6.49 -7.35
N GLY A 197 -21.83 7.82 -7.44
CA GLY A 197 -22.01 8.55 -8.70
C GLY A 197 -20.92 8.29 -9.76
N TYR A 198 -19.70 7.94 -9.33
CA TYR A 198 -18.56 7.75 -10.24
C TYR A 198 -18.55 6.38 -10.95
N GLY A 199 -19.25 5.38 -10.38
CA GLY A 199 -19.33 4.02 -10.93
C GLY A 199 -20.20 3.88 -12.19
N ARG A 200 -20.94 4.92 -12.61
CA ARG A 200 -21.92 4.83 -13.70
C ARG A 200 -21.35 4.92 -15.12
N GLY A 201 -20.03 5.11 -15.30
CA GLY A 201 -19.44 5.42 -16.62
C GLY A 201 -18.31 4.50 -17.10
N SER A 202 -17.73 3.67 -16.24
CA SER A 202 -16.61 2.78 -16.61
C SER A 202 -17.07 1.33 -16.61
N VAL A 203 -17.33 0.79 -17.81
CA VAL A 203 -17.76 -0.60 -17.98
C VAL A 203 -16.55 -1.52 -17.86
N GLY A 204 -16.26 -1.97 -16.64
CA GLY A 204 -15.28 -3.02 -16.35
C GLY A 204 -15.16 -3.32 -14.85
N PRO A 205 -14.93 -4.58 -14.44
CA PRO A 205 -14.55 -4.89 -13.05
C PRO A 205 -13.24 -4.16 -12.69
N GLY A 206 -13.18 -3.56 -11.49
CA GLY A 206 -11.93 -3.01 -10.94
C GLY A 206 -11.68 -1.50 -11.06
N VAL A 207 -12.63 -0.61 -11.36
CA VAL A 207 -12.37 0.83 -11.16
C VAL A 207 -12.55 1.18 -9.69
N GLN A 208 -11.49 1.05 -8.89
CA GLN A 208 -11.54 1.38 -7.47
C GLN A 208 -11.43 2.89 -7.26
N LEU A 209 -12.22 3.39 -6.32
CA LEU A 209 -12.37 4.80 -6.01
C LEU A 209 -11.75 5.04 -4.64
N TRP A 210 -10.57 5.67 -4.60
CA TRP A 210 -9.81 5.89 -3.37
C TRP A 210 -10.48 6.91 -2.45
N HIS A 211 -10.60 6.57 -1.16
CA HIS A 211 -11.13 7.44 -0.12
C HIS A 211 -9.99 8.12 0.65
N THR A 212 -9.15 8.90 -0.04
CA THR A 212 -8.03 9.55 0.63
C THR A 212 -8.54 10.75 1.45
N PRO A 213 -8.11 10.93 2.71
CA PRO A 213 -8.38 12.14 3.50
C PRO A 213 -8.13 13.43 2.72
N THR A 214 -7.06 13.47 1.93
CA THR A 214 -6.73 14.60 1.05
C THR A 214 -7.89 15.00 0.14
N GLU A 215 -8.56 14.06 -0.51
CA GLU A 215 -9.65 14.38 -1.46
C GLU A 215 -10.99 14.67 -0.78
N ILE A 216 -11.21 14.13 0.42
CA ILE A 216 -12.44 14.33 1.20
C ILE A 216 -12.41 15.66 1.96
N PHE A 217 -11.27 15.99 2.57
CA PHE A 217 -11.12 17.09 3.52
C PHE A 217 -10.36 18.29 2.95
N LYS A 218 -10.12 18.35 1.63
CA LYS A 218 -9.51 19.52 1.00
C LYS A 218 -10.33 20.80 1.21
N PRO A 219 -9.67 21.96 1.39
CA PRO A 219 -8.22 22.11 1.52
C PRO A 219 -7.69 21.87 2.95
N HIS A 220 -8.58 21.66 3.93
CA HIS A 220 -8.26 21.68 5.35
C HIS A 220 -7.24 20.62 5.77
N TYR A 221 -7.28 19.42 5.18
CA TYR A 221 -6.28 18.39 5.43
C TYR A 221 -4.89 18.83 4.97
N GLY A 222 -4.76 19.31 3.73
CA GLY A 222 -3.49 19.83 3.19
C GLY A 222 -2.96 21.04 3.97
N ASN A 223 -3.84 21.93 4.42
CA ASN A 223 -3.46 23.06 5.28
C ASN A 223 -2.84 22.59 6.61
N ALA A 224 -3.41 21.55 7.24
CA ALA A 224 -2.88 21.00 8.48
C ALA A 224 -1.48 20.41 8.29
N ILE A 225 -1.27 19.68 7.18
CA ILE A 225 0.06 19.17 6.82
C ILE A 225 1.03 20.34 6.57
N GLY A 226 0.61 21.36 5.81
CA GLY A 226 1.41 22.55 5.56
C GLY A 226 1.83 23.27 6.84
N GLN A 227 0.89 23.43 7.77
CA GLN A 227 1.15 24.04 9.08
C GLN A 227 2.16 23.25 9.91
N ALA A 228 2.08 21.91 9.91
CA ALA A 228 3.05 21.06 10.61
C ALA A 228 4.47 21.23 10.05
N LEU A 229 4.61 21.24 8.72
CA LEU A 229 5.91 21.39 8.06
C LEU A 229 6.51 22.78 8.26
N VAL A 230 5.70 23.83 8.09
CA VAL A 230 6.14 25.22 8.27
C VAL A 230 6.56 25.46 9.73
N SER A 231 5.81 24.95 10.69
CA SER A 231 6.14 25.11 12.12
C SER A 231 7.53 24.54 12.44
N GLU A 232 7.84 23.34 11.97
CA GLU A 232 9.16 22.72 12.18
C GLU A 232 10.27 23.45 11.38
N TYR A 233 9.97 23.91 10.17
CA TYR A 233 10.90 24.68 9.35
C TYR A 233 11.27 26.03 9.98
N LEU A 234 10.28 26.78 10.48
CA LEU A 234 10.48 28.07 11.14
C LEU A 234 11.33 27.93 12.42
N LEU A 235 11.13 26.85 13.17
CA LEU A 235 11.88 26.60 14.41
C LEU A 235 13.34 26.21 14.16
N LYS A 236 13.63 25.46 13.09
CA LYS A 236 14.93 24.79 12.90
C LYS A 236 15.81 25.38 11.78
N TYR A 237 15.22 26.00 10.76
CA TYR A 237 15.90 26.22 9.48
C TYR A 237 15.77 27.64 8.92
N PHE A 238 14.66 28.31 9.19
CA PHE A 238 14.45 29.67 8.72
C PHE A 238 15.41 30.66 9.42
N PRO A 239 15.95 31.68 8.71
CA PRO A 239 15.90 31.96 7.27
C PRO A 239 17.11 31.42 6.48
N TYR A 240 17.86 30.46 7.01
CA TYR A 240 19.18 30.08 6.46
C TYR A 240 19.12 28.98 5.40
N GLU A 241 18.22 28.02 5.53
CA GLU A 241 18.11 26.85 4.64
C GLU A 241 16.80 26.92 3.85
N ASP A 242 16.79 26.49 2.58
CA ASP A 242 15.58 26.52 1.75
C ASP A 242 14.52 25.54 2.28
N PHE A 243 13.24 25.84 2.04
CA PHE A 243 12.14 24.96 2.43
C PHE A 243 11.90 23.90 1.35
N VAL A 244 12.66 22.80 1.41
CA VAL A 244 12.61 21.73 0.42
C VAL A 244 11.68 20.61 0.87
N ILE A 245 10.66 20.30 0.07
CA ILE A 245 9.70 19.23 0.33
C ILE A 245 9.81 18.18 -0.79
N TYR A 246 9.84 16.91 -0.42
CA TYR A 246 9.69 15.76 -1.31
C TYR A 246 8.41 15.01 -0.96
N GLU A 247 7.51 14.80 -1.91
CA GLU A 247 6.29 14.01 -1.75
C GLU A 247 6.37 12.76 -2.61
N ILE A 248 6.25 11.59 -1.98
CA ILE A 248 6.19 10.30 -2.67
C ILE A 248 4.72 10.02 -3.01
N GLY A 249 4.42 9.75 -4.28
CA GLY A 249 3.07 9.33 -4.70
C GLY A 249 1.97 10.36 -4.46
N ALA A 250 2.10 11.57 -5.03
CA ALA A 250 1.18 12.69 -4.77
C ALA A 250 -0.25 12.53 -5.32
N GLY A 251 -0.57 11.39 -5.95
CA GLY A 251 -1.87 11.10 -6.53
C GLY A 251 -2.30 12.16 -7.54
N ASN A 252 -3.42 12.86 -7.28
CA ASN A 252 -3.89 13.97 -8.13
C ASN A 252 -3.13 15.29 -7.91
N GLY A 253 -2.10 15.33 -7.06
CA GLY A 253 -1.39 16.55 -6.66
C GLY A 253 -2.25 17.50 -5.80
N THR A 254 -3.35 17.01 -5.23
CA THR A 254 -4.28 17.84 -4.44
C THR A 254 -3.64 18.31 -3.14
N MET A 255 -2.95 17.43 -2.41
CA MET A 255 -2.25 17.81 -1.18
C MET A 255 -1.15 18.84 -1.44
N ALA A 256 -0.32 18.62 -2.47
CA ALA A 256 0.71 19.58 -2.88
C ALA A 256 0.12 20.97 -3.17
N LEU A 257 -1.00 21.04 -3.90
CA LEU A 257 -1.69 22.29 -4.19
C LEU A 257 -2.19 22.97 -2.91
N ASP A 258 -2.83 22.21 -2.01
CA ASP A 258 -3.37 22.74 -0.76
C ASP A 258 -2.25 23.26 0.15
N ILE A 259 -1.15 22.51 0.31
CA ILE A 259 0.03 22.93 1.07
C ILE A 259 0.61 24.22 0.48
N LEU A 260 0.84 24.28 -0.83
CA LEU A 260 1.47 25.44 -1.46
C LEU A 260 0.60 26.69 -1.41
N ASN A 261 -0.72 26.55 -1.61
CA ASN A 261 -1.67 27.65 -1.42
C ASN A 261 -1.66 28.16 0.02
N TYR A 262 -1.64 27.25 1.00
CA TYR A 262 -1.56 27.59 2.42
C TYR A 262 -0.28 28.36 2.76
N VAL A 263 0.88 27.83 2.34
CA VAL A 263 2.18 28.47 2.58
C VAL A 263 2.25 29.83 1.89
N GLN A 264 1.76 29.95 0.65
CA GLN A 264 1.75 31.22 -0.08
C GLN A 264 0.87 32.28 0.59
N ALA A 265 -0.29 31.88 1.13
CA ALA A 265 -1.23 32.81 1.76
C ALA A 265 -0.78 33.26 3.15
N GLU A 266 -0.33 32.32 3.99
CA GLU A 266 -0.04 32.58 5.40
C GLU A 266 1.45 32.88 5.68
N TYR A 267 2.36 32.37 4.86
CA TYR A 267 3.82 32.47 5.06
C TYR A 267 4.56 32.83 3.76
N PRO A 268 4.32 34.02 3.17
CA PRO A 268 4.90 34.40 1.87
C PRO A 268 6.44 34.35 1.84
N ASP A 269 7.13 34.76 2.90
CA ASP A 269 8.59 34.70 2.99
C ASP A 269 9.13 33.25 2.98
N VAL A 270 8.33 32.29 3.47
CA VAL A 270 8.64 30.87 3.39
C VAL A 270 8.36 30.33 1.99
N TYR A 271 7.25 30.76 1.38
CA TYR A 271 6.87 30.38 0.01
C TYR A 271 7.96 30.74 -1.00
N ASP A 272 8.54 31.93 -0.91
CA ASP A 272 9.62 32.40 -1.79
C ASP A 272 10.86 31.49 -1.76
N ARG A 273 11.03 30.74 -0.67
CA ARG A 273 12.15 29.80 -0.45
C ARG A 273 11.72 28.34 -0.60
N THR A 274 10.49 28.09 -1.03
CA THR A 274 9.93 26.74 -1.13
C THR A 274 10.36 26.06 -2.43
N LYS A 275 10.74 24.79 -2.33
CA LYS A 275 10.95 23.89 -3.46
C LYS A 275 10.15 22.62 -3.23
N TYR A 276 9.18 22.35 -4.10
CA TYR A 276 8.28 21.21 -3.92
C TYR A 276 8.57 20.14 -4.98
N ASN A 277 8.97 18.96 -4.56
CA ASN A 277 9.46 17.90 -5.42
C ASN A 277 8.53 16.68 -5.32
N ILE A 278 7.84 16.33 -6.40
CA ILE A 278 6.98 15.14 -6.44
C ILE A 278 7.75 13.97 -7.07
N ILE A 279 7.69 12.82 -6.42
CA ILE A 279 8.27 11.56 -6.88
C ILE A 279 7.12 10.63 -7.27
N GLU A 280 6.95 10.44 -8.58
CA GLU A 280 5.81 9.72 -9.16
C GLU A 280 6.31 8.61 -10.11
N ILE A 281 5.69 7.43 -10.07
CA ILE A 281 6.04 6.30 -10.95
C ILE A 281 5.14 6.21 -12.18
N SER A 282 3.93 6.77 -12.11
CA SER A 282 2.96 6.78 -13.20
C SER A 282 3.17 7.98 -14.12
N ASP A 283 3.42 7.72 -15.41
CA ASP A 283 3.60 8.78 -16.40
C ASP A 283 2.32 9.62 -16.57
N ASN A 284 1.14 8.97 -16.53
CA ASN A 284 -0.14 9.67 -16.64
C ASN A 284 -0.39 10.60 -15.44
N LEU A 285 -0.13 10.13 -14.21
CA LEU A 285 -0.29 10.98 -13.02
C LEU A 285 0.76 12.10 -13.02
N ALA A 286 2.01 11.81 -13.38
CA ALA A 286 3.05 12.83 -13.47
C ALA A 286 2.68 13.94 -14.46
N ARG A 287 2.08 13.59 -15.61
CA ARG A 287 1.57 14.59 -16.57
C ARG A 287 0.44 15.43 -15.97
N ILE A 288 -0.57 14.81 -15.36
CA ILE A 288 -1.69 15.50 -14.71
C ILE A 288 -1.20 16.45 -13.61
N GLN A 289 -0.27 15.99 -12.77
CA GLN A 289 0.32 16.77 -11.69
C GLN A 289 1.06 18.00 -12.24
N ARG A 290 1.85 17.87 -13.32
CA ARG A 290 2.53 19.01 -13.96
C ARG A 290 1.53 20.04 -14.52
N GLU A 291 0.52 19.56 -15.24
CA GLU A 291 -0.53 20.42 -15.82
C GLU A 291 -1.27 21.20 -14.74
N LYS A 292 -1.60 20.54 -13.62
CA LYS A 292 -2.35 21.14 -12.51
C LYS A 292 -1.51 22.08 -11.64
N LEU A 293 -0.27 21.71 -11.32
CA LEU A 293 0.53 22.38 -10.30
C LEU A 293 1.46 23.44 -10.88
N SER A 294 2.18 23.13 -11.96
CA SER A 294 3.20 24.04 -12.50
C SER A 294 2.61 25.33 -13.09
N ALA A 295 1.31 25.32 -13.43
CA ALA A 295 0.59 26.52 -13.87
C ALA A 295 0.33 27.52 -12.72
N VAL A 296 0.23 27.05 -11.48
CA VAL A 296 -0.10 27.86 -10.30
C VAL A 296 1.14 28.12 -9.44
N HIS A 297 1.98 27.10 -9.25
CA HIS A 297 3.16 27.14 -8.40
C HIS A 297 4.41 26.76 -9.20
N PRO A 298 5.24 27.74 -9.61
CA PRO A 298 6.45 27.49 -10.41
C PRO A 298 7.56 26.77 -9.63
N CYS A 299 7.46 26.71 -8.29
CA CYS A 299 8.39 25.99 -7.43
C CYS A 299 8.22 24.46 -7.43
N VAL A 300 7.23 23.94 -8.17
CA VAL A 300 6.93 22.50 -8.25
C VAL A 300 7.75 21.81 -9.34
N ASN A 301 8.42 20.74 -8.97
CA ASN A 301 9.17 19.85 -9.84
C ASN A 301 8.61 18.41 -9.75
N VAL A 302 8.12 17.85 -10.85
CA VAL A 302 7.55 16.49 -10.90
C VAL A 302 8.53 15.52 -11.57
N MET A 303 9.11 14.64 -10.77
CA MET A 303 10.08 13.64 -11.18
C MET A 303 9.39 12.30 -11.41
N HIS A 304 9.31 11.90 -12.69
CA HIS A 304 8.81 10.59 -13.07
C HIS A 304 9.90 9.53 -12.83
N LYS A 305 9.96 9.02 -11.61
CA LYS A 305 10.98 8.09 -11.14
C LYS A 305 10.54 7.36 -9.89
N SER A 306 10.90 6.08 -9.78
CA SER A 306 10.75 5.34 -8.52
C SER A 306 11.78 5.81 -7.48
N ILE A 307 11.32 6.06 -6.25
CA ILE A 307 12.19 6.32 -5.10
C ILE A 307 13.18 5.16 -4.88
N PHE A 308 12.83 3.94 -5.27
CA PHE A 308 13.71 2.78 -5.12
C PHE A 308 14.82 2.71 -6.18
N HIS A 309 14.73 3.48 -7.25
CA HIS A 309 15.80 3.69 -8.23
C HIS A 309 16.50 5.04 -8.06
N TRP A 310 16.30 5.69 -6.91
CA TRP A 310 16.92 6.97 -6.62
C TRP A 310 18.44 6.84 -6.50
N ASN A 311 19.16 7.78 -7.11
CA ASN A 311 20.62 7.74 -7.22
C ASN A 311 21.28 9.12 -7.01
N THR A 312 20.50 10.16 -6.74
CA THR A 312 21.00 11.52 -6.49
C THR A 312 21.12 11.73 -4.98
N ARG A 313 22.22 12.33 -4.50
CA ARG A 313 22.35 12.66 -3.08
C ARG A 313 21.96 14.13 -2.86
N GLU A 314 21.06 14.36 -1.92
CA GLU A 314 20.65 15.69 -1.46
C GLU A 314 21.11 15.88 0.00
N PRO A 315 22.23 16.61 0.21
CA PRO A 315 22.75 16.86 1.55
C PRO A 315 22.00 17.96 2.31
N ALA A 316 21.16 18.77 1.65
CA ALA A 316 20.40 19.82 2.31
C ALA A 316 19.30 19.22 3.23
N PRO A 317 18.89 19.94 4.30
CA PRO A 317 17.69 19.60 5.04
C PRO A 317 16.48 19.57 4.12
N SER A 318 15.66 18.53 4.22
CA SER A 318 14.45 18.37 3.40
C SER A 318 13.34 17.69 4.17
N PHE A 319 12.10 18.02 3.88
CA PHE A 319 10.93 17.31 4.40
C PHE A 319 10.52 16.23 3.41
N PHE A 320 10.21 15.03 3.90
CA PHE A 320 9.76 13.89 3.12
C PHE A 320 8.34 13.54 3.53
N LEU A 321 7.41 13.60 2.59
CA LEU A 321 6.00 13.26 2.77
C LEU A 321 5.72 11.90 2.15
N ALA A 322 5.11 11.02 2.95
CA ALA A 322 4.60 9.73 2.52
C ALA A 322 3.20 9.50 3.14
N MET A 323 2.16 10.04 2.49
CA MET A 323 0.78 9.97 2.95
C MET A 323 0.02 8.91 2.14
N GLU A 324 -0.44 7.82 2.78
CA GLU A 324 -1.15 6.70 2.11
C GLU A 324 -0.34 6.11 0.95
N VAL A 325 0.89 5.68 1.27
CA VAL A 325 1.85 5.14 0.28
C VAL A 325 2.42 3.81 0.73
N ILE A 326 2.69 3.68 2.04
CA ILE A 326 3.48 2.56 2.54
C ILE A 326 2.63 1.32 2.80
N ASP A 327 1.31 1.47 2.94
CA ASP A 327 0.37 0.37 3.01
C ASP A 327 0.43 -0.51 1.75
N ASN A 328 0.62 0.06 0.57
CA ASN A 328 0.79 -0.71 -0.67
C ASN A 328 2.21 -1.25 -0.88
N PHE A 329 3.18 -0.93 -0.02
CA PHE A 329 4.53 -1.47 -0.15
C PHE A 329 4.55 -2.98 0.04
N ALA A 330 5.26 -3.68 -0.86
CA ALA A 330 5.30 -5.12 -0.82
C ALA A 330 6.02 -5.65 0.44
N HIS A 331 5.40 -6.66 1.05
CA HIS A 331 5.94 -7.37 2.20
C HIS A 331 6.44 -8.75 1.78
N ASP A 332 7.51 -9.22 2.41
CA ASP A 332 7.89 -10.63 2.34
C ASP A 332 7.09 -11.44 3.36
N MET A 333 6.78 -12.70 3.04
CA MET A 333 6.11 -13.60 3.98
C MET A 333 7.14 -14.55 4.59
N ILE A 334 7.10 -14.70 5.92
CA ILE A 334 7.91 -15.67 6.65
C ILE A 334 7.04 -16.55 7.55
N ARG A 335 7.55 -17.75 7.85
CA ARG A 335 6.98 -18.67 8.83
C ARG A 335 8.09 -19.30 9.64
N TYR A 336 7.83 -19.65 10.89
CA TYR A 336 8.81 -20.30 11.76
C TYR A 336 8.48 -21.79 11.87
N ASP A 337 9.50 -22.64 11.78
CA ASP A 337 9.37 -24.03 12.21
C ASP A 337 9.07 -24.06 13.71
N LEU A 338 7.93 -24.64 14.10
CA LEU A 338 7.51 -24.64 15.51
C LEU A 338 8.36 -25.53 16.40
N ARG A 339 9.20 -26.39 15.83
CA ARG A 339 10.15 -27.22 16.57
C ARG A 339 11.48 -26.48 16.81
N THR A 340 12.07 -25.95 15.74
CA THR A 340 13.41 -25.34 15.76
C THR A 340 13.39 -23.83 15.97
N LEU A 341 12.25 -23.18 15.72
CA LEU A 341 12.09 -21.72 15.62
C LEU A 341 12.92 -21.07 14.51
N GLU A 342 13.40 -21.86 13.53
CA GLU A 342 14.07 -21.33 12.35
C GLU A 342 13.07 -20.63 11.42
N PRO A 343 13.41 -19.44 10.90
CA PRO A 343 12.57 -18.76 9.92
C PRO A 343 12.73 -19.36 8.52
N TYR A 344 11.60 -19.49 7.83
CA TYR A 344 11.48 -19.87 6.43
C TYR A 344 10.84 -18.72 5.66
N GLN A 345 11.38 -18.40 4.49
CA GLN A 345 10.82 -17.43 3.56
C GLN A 345 9.79 -18.10 2.64
N GLY A 346 8.69 -17.39 2.38
CA GLY A 346 7.65 -17.79 1.45
C GLY A 346 7.99 -17.38 0.03
N LEU A 347 7.66 -18.25 -0.91
CA LEU A 347 7.77 -18.01 -2.34
C LEU A 347 6.47 -18.41 -3.04
N VAL A 348 6.11 -17.67 -4.08
CA VAL A 348 4.96 -17.93 -4.93
C VAL A 348 5.45 -18.62 -6.20
N THR A 349 4.86 -19.76 -6.55
CA THR A 349 5.02 -20.41 -7.85
C THR A 349 3.81 -20.14 -8.71
N ILE A 350 4.05 -19.86 -9.98
CA ILE A 350 3.02 -19.74 -11.01
C ILE A 350 3.25 -20.88 -11.99
N ASP A 351 2.29 -21.78 -12.12
CA ASP A 351 2.43 -22.95 -13.00
C ASP A 351 2.18 -22.61 -14.49
N GLY A 352 2.17 -23.62 -15.36
CA GLY A 352 1.87 -23.44 -16.78
C GLY A 352 0.40 -23.06 -17.09
N ASN A 353 -0.51 -23.38 -16.18
CA ASN A 353 -1.94 -23.10 -16.26
C ASN A 353 -2.32 -21.76 -15.61
N SER A 354 -1.36 -21.03 -15.05
CA SER A 354 -1.54 -19.81 -14.28
C SER A 354 -2.22 -20.03 -12.92
N ASP A 355 -2.06 -21.23 -12.35
CA ASP A 355 -2.40 -21.52 -10.96
C ASP A 355 -1.24 -21.12 -10.04
N TYR A 356 -1.61 -20.52 -8.91
CA TYR A 356 -0.68 -20.04 -7.90
C TYR A 356 -0.54 -21.07 -6.78
N SER A 357 0.68 -21.24 -6.27
CA SER A 357 0.93 -22.03 -5.06
C SER A 357 2.04 -21.39 -4.23
N THR A 358 2.04 -21.70 -2.94
CA THR A 358 3.02 -21.16 -1.99
C THR A 358 3.93 -22.27 -1.49
N TYR A 359 5.24 -22.04 -1.51
CA TYR A 359 6.23 -22.93 -0.91
C TYR A 359 7.17 -22.17 0.02
N TYR A 360 7.81 -22.90 0.93
CA TYR A 360 8.65 -22.33 1.97
C TYR A 360 10.06 -22.90 1.87
N THR A 361 11.05 -22.02 1.91
CA THR A 361 12.47 -22.40 1.92
C THR A 361 13.16 -21.70 3.08
N ARG A 362 14.36 -22.17 3.45
CA ARG A 362 15.17 -21.44 4.42
C ARG A 362 15.44 -20.02 3.93
N VAL A 363 15.54 -19.09 4.88
CA VAL A 363 15.88 -17.70 4.54
C VAL A 363 17.25 -17.67 3.88
N THR A 364 17.27 -17.22 2.63
CA THR A 364 18.47 -17.03 1.81
C THR A 364 18.56 -15.61 1.27
N ASP A 365 17.43 -14.88 1.27
CA ASP A 365 17.37 -13.53 0.79
C ASP A 365 18.09 -12.54 1.73
N PRO A 366 18.97 -11.66 1.21
CA PRO A 366 19.74 -10.73 2.04
C PRO A 366 18.87 -9.66 2.71
N LEU A 367 17.78 -9.23 2.07
CA LEU A 367 16.90 -8.20 2.63
C LEU A 367 16.06 -8.78 3.78
N ILE A 368 15.50 -9.99 3.63
CA ILE A 368 14.81 -10.72 4.71
C ILE A 368 15.78 -10.98 5.86
N SER A 369 16.98 -11.51 5.56
CA SER A 369 18.01 -11.79 6.58
C SER A 369 18.38 -10.53 7.36
N SER A 370 18.53 -9.41 6.65
CA SER A 370 18.83 -8.13 7.27
C SER A 370 17.70 -7.60 8.13
N PHE A 371 16.44 -7.75 7.68
CA PHE A 371 15.27 -7.36 8.49
C PHE A 371 15.21 -8.17 9.79
N LEU A 372 15.42 -9.50 9.71
CA LEU A 372 15.45 -10.37 10.89
C LEU A 372 16.63 -10.09 11.83
N ALA A 373 17.77 -9.68 11.30
CA ALA A 373 18.90 -9.22 12.12
C ALA A 373 18.57 -7.92 12.86
N LEU A 374 17.98 -6.95 12.15
CA LEU A 374 17.56 -5.67 12.71
C LEU A 374 16.50 -5.85 13.80
N ARG A 375 15.49 -6.67 13.54
CA ARG A 375 14.47 -7.08 14.51
C ARG A 375 15.08 -7.61 15.81
N ARG A 376 16.10 -8.48 15.71
CA ARG A 376 16.80 -9.03 16.88
C ARG A 376 17.54 -7.95 17.67
N ARG A 377 18.21 -7.01 16.99
CA ARG A 377 18.89 -5.88 17.64
C ARG A 377 17.92 -4.97 18.39
N LEU A 378 16.74 -4.75 17.83
CA LEU A 378 15.67 -3.94 18.43
C LEU A 378 14.84 -4.71 19.49
N MET A 379 15.20 -5.97 19.78
CA MET A 379 14.48 -6.81 20.74
C MET A 379 12.98 -6.99 20.40
N HIS A 380 12.60 -6.81 19.14
CA HIS A 380 11.23 -7.02 18.67
C HIS A 380 10.94 -8.51 18.58
N ALA A 381 10.17 -9.05 19.53
CA ALA A 381 9.93 -10.48 19.60
C ALA A 381 9.18 -11.02 18.35
N PRO A 382 9.49 -12.26 17.89
CA PRO A 382 8.67 -12.96 16.89
C PRO A 382 7.26 -13.20 17.41
N PRO A 383 6.23 -13.20 16.52
CA PRO A 383 4.83 -13.35 16.87
C PRO A 383 4.49 -14.83 17.13
N ILE A 384 5.32 -15.47 17.93
CA ILE A 384 5.20 -16.85 18.37
C ILE A 384 4.73 -16.82 19.84
N PRO A 385 3.78 -17.69 20.24
CA PRO A 385 3.35 -17.81 21.63
C PRO A 385 4.51 -17.91 22.62
N ARG A 386 4.40 -17.24 23.78
CA ARG A 386 5.47 -17.17 24.78
C ARG A 386 5.91 -18.55 25.28
N LEU A 387 4.96 -19.49 25.42
CA LEU A 387 5.24 -20.86 25.86
C LEU A 387 6.11 -21.63 24.84
N LEU A 388 5.81 -21.49 23.55
CA LEU A 388 6.61 -22.10 22.48
C LEU A 388 8.00 -21.48 22.38
N LYS A 389 8.15 -20.19 22.70
CA LYS A 389 9.47 -19.54 22.79
C LYS A 389 10.28 -20.04 23.99
N ALA A 390 9.64 -20.18 25.14
CA ALA A 390 10.32 -20.47 26.41
C ALA A 390 10.79 -21.92 26.57
N SER A 391 10.04 -22.90 26.05
CA SER A 391 10.31 -24.32 26.33
C SER A 391 10.48 -25.17 25.07
N SER A 392 11.65 -25.81 24.94
CA SER A 392 11.92 -26.79 23.89
C SER A 392 11.12 -28.08 24.06
N THR A 393 10.85 -28.50 25.29
CA THR A 393 10.06 -29.70 25.58
C THR A 393 8.60 -29.50 25.21
N PHE A 394 8.06 -28.30 25.48
CA PHE A 394 6.70 -27.94 25.08
C PHE A 394 6.57 -27.86 23.55
N ARG A 395 7.58 -27.33 22.85
CA ARG A 395 7.63 -27.36 21.37
C ARG A 395 7.54 -28.79 20.84
N SER A 396 8.39 -29.69 21.32
CA SER A 396 8.39 -31.10 20.90
C SER A 396 7.05 -31.79 21.17
N PHE A 397 6.45 -31.56 22.35
CA PHE A 397 5.12 -32.10 22.67
C PHE A 397 4.05 -31.55 21.72
N TYR A 398 4.01 -30.23 21.53
CA TYR A 398 3.04 -29.57 20.67
C TYR A 398 3.13 -30.05 19.22
N THR A 399 4.33 -30.17 18.66
CA THR A 399 4.54 -30.61 17.27
C THR A 399 4.24 -32.11 17.07
N ASN A 400 4.23 -32.90 18.14
CA ASN A 400 3.90 -34.32 18.08
C ASN A 400 2.40 -34.61 18.23
N LEU A 401 1.57 -33.59 18.51
CA LEU A 401 0.12 -33.76 18.56
C LEU A 401 -0.44 -34.02 17.15
N PRO A 402 -1.43 -34.92 17.01
CA PRO A 402 -2.06 -35.16 15.71
C PRO A 402 -2.68 -33.85 15.20
N PHE A 403 -2.46 -33.56 13.92
CA PHE A 403 -2.90 -32.34 13.22
C PHE A 403 -2.26 -31.02 13.68
N ALA A 404 -1.23 -31.05 14.53
CA ALA A 404 -0.47 -29.84 14.83
C ALA A 404 0.26 -29.33 13.58
N PRO A 405 0.23 -28.01 13.29
CA PRO A 405 0.93 -27.45 12.15
C PRO A 405 2.44 -27.48 12.39
N ASN A 406 3.22 -27.82 11.35
CA ASN A 406 4.68 -27.80 11.44
C ASN A 406 5.26 -26.38 11.47
N LEU A 407 4.58 -25.44 10.80
CA LEU A 407 5.00 -24.04 10.65
C LEU A 407 4.01 -23.11 11.36
N SER A 408 4.52 -22.01 11.94
CA SER A 408 3.73 -20.93 12.55
C SER A 408 2.70 -20.34 11.58
N ALA A 409 1.79 -19.49 12.04
CA ALA A 409 1.01 -18.64 11.12
C ALA A 409 1.96 -17.79 10.23
N PRO A 410 1.55 -17.44 8.99
CA PRO A 410 2.26 -16.49 8.15
C PRO A 410 2.47 -15.14 8.85
N GLU A 411 3.69 -14.61 8.82
CA GLU A 411 4.02 -13.24 9.22
C GLU A 411 4.47 -12.48 7.97
N TYR A 412 3.88 -11.31 7.72
CA TYR A 412 4.27 -10.43 6.63
C TYR A 412 5.19 -9.34 7.17
N ILE A 413 6.40 -9.26 6.63
CA ILE A 413 7.45 -8.35 7.09
C ILE A 413 7.68 -7.23 6.06
N PRO A 414 7.77 -5.95 6.50
CA PRO A 414 7.79 -4.78 5.62
C PRO A 414 9.19 -4.54 5.02
N THR A 415 9.65 -5.46 4.16
CA THR A 415 11.00 -5.41 3.58
C THR A 415 11.20 -4.27 2.59
N ARG A 416 10.15 -3.86 1.86
CA ARG A 416 10.20 -2.67 0.99
C ARG A 416 10.22 -1.37 1.76
N LEU A 417 9.52 -1.29 2.88
CA LEU A 417 9.65 -0.15 3.79
C LEU A 417 11.09 -0.03 4.31
N LEU A 418 11.72 -1.13 4.74
CA LEU A 418 13.15 -1.12 5.11
C LEU A 418 14.05 -0.64 3.95
N SER A 419 13.71 -0.98 2.71
CA SER A 419 14.43 -0.48 1.53
C SER A 419 14.27 1.04 1.38
N LEU A 420 13.06 1.58 1.57
CA LEU A 420 12.83 3.02 1.58
C LEU A 420 13.68 3.71 2.65
N LEU A 421 13.65 3.23 3.89
CA LEU A 421 14.42 3.83 4.99
C LEU A 421 15.93 3.90 4.67
N ARG A 422 16.45 2.86 4.02
CA ARG A 422 17.84 2.81 3.55
C ARG A 422 18.11 3.79 2.42
N THR A 423 17.19 3.92 1.47
CA THR A 423 17.28 4.92 0.40
C THR A 423 17.29 6.32 0.99
N LEU A 424 16.36 6.64 1.89
CA LEU A 424 16.29 7.95 2.54
C LEU A 424 17.56 8.27 3.31
N ARG A 425 18.07 7.33 4.11
CA ARG A 425 19.35 7.48 4.82
C ARG A 425 20.52 7.76 3.87
N ARG A 426 20.62 7.02 2.76
CA ARG A 426 21.75 7.14 1.82
C ARG A 426 21.71 8.45 1.04
N HIS A 427 20.54 8.80 0.53
CA HIS A 427 20.39 9.88 -0.43
C HIS A 427 19.94 11.20 0.19
N PHE A 428 19.27 11.16 1.34
CA PHE A 428 18.71 12.33 2.03
C PHE A 428 19.10 12.32 3.51
N PRO A 429 20.39 12.34 3.88
CA PRO A 429 20.84 12.09 5.26
C PRO A 429 20.31 13.08 6.32
N ARG A 430 19.75 14.23 5.92
CA ARG A 430 19.17 15.26 6.79
C ARG A 430 17.66 15.43 6.60
N HIS A 431 16.97 14.41 6.10
CA HIS A 431 15.52 14.46 5.92
C HIS A 431 14.76 14.47 7.24
N HIS A 432 13.57 15.09 7.21
CA HIS A 432 12.52 14.96 8.22
C HIS A 432 11.35 14.22 7.58
N LEU A 433 10.99 13.07 8.13
CA LEU A 433 9.95 12.22 7.57
C LEU A 433 8.61 12.55 8.24
N LEU A 434 7.62 12.98 7.46
CA LEU A 434 6.22 12.98 7.84
C LEU A 434 5.52 11.86 7.06
N LEU A 435 5.09 10.83 7.76
CA LEU A 435 4.52 9.62 7.19
C LEU A 435 3.18 9.33 7.87
N SER A 436 2.16 8.98 7.07
CA SER A 436 0.81 8.68 7.57
C SER A 436 0.21 7.52 6.80
N ASP A 437 -0.37 6.57 7.52
CA ASP A 437 -0.98 5.38 6.94
C ASP A 437 -1.86 4.61 7.94
N PHE A 438 -2.55 3.57 7.46
CA PHE A 438 -3.38 2.70 8.29
C PHE A 438 -2.54 1.95 9.33
N SER A 439 -2.87 2.13 10.61
CA SER A 439 -2.33 1.36 11.73
C SER A 439 -3.03 0.01 11.95
N SER A 440 -4.25 -0.14 11.43
CA SER A 440 -5.04 -1.36 11.53
C SER A 440 -6.05 -1.46 10.39
N LEU A 441 -6.32 -2.70 9.96
CA LEU A 441 -7.24 -3.02 8.87
C LEU A 441 -8.25 -4.10 9.31
N PRO A 442 -9.55 -3.93 9.02
CA PRO A 442 -10.53 -5.00 9.16
C PRO A 442 -10.40 -6.02 8.01
N GLU A 443 -10.89 -7.25 8.22
CA GLU A 443 -11.04 -8.26 7.16
C GLU A 443 -9.74 -8.57 6.38
N THR A 444 -8.62 -8.69 7.08
CA THR A 444 -7.34 -9.13 6.49
C THR A 444 -7.33 -10.63 6.25
N ILE A 445 -6.43 -11.09 5.38
CA ILE A 445 -6.18 -12.53 5.22
C ILE A 445 -5.54 -13.11 6.50
N PRO A 446 -5.61 -14.43 6.74
CA PRO A 446 -5.02 -15.02 7.94
C PRO A 446 -3.50 -14.80 8.02
N GLY A 447 -3.03 -14.24 9.14
CA GLY A 447 -1.61 -14.03 9.40
C GLY A 447 -1.34 -12.86 10.34
N VAL A 448 -0.07 -12.60 10.59
CA VAL A 448 0.43 -11.46 11.38
C VAL A 448 0.86 -10.37 10.41
N ASN A 449 0.42 -9.13 10.66
CA ASN A 449 0.59 -7.98 9.77
C ASN A 449 0.08 -8.28 8.35
N ALA A 450 -0.97 -9.09 8.26
CA ALA A 450 -1.48 -9.58 6.98
C ALA A 450 -2.16 -8.48 6.16
N PRO A 451 -2.08 -8.54 4.83
CA PRO A 451 -2.71 -7.56 3.98
C PRO A 451 -4.23 -7.74 3.96
N ARG A 452 -4.91 -6.64 3.64
CA ARG A 452 -6.25 -6.70 3.06
C ARG A 452 -6.09 -6.80 1.55
N VAL A 453 -6.76 -7.79 0.96
CA VAL A 453 -6.80 -8.00 -0.49
C VAL A 453 -8.22 -7.77 -0.94
N GLN A 454 -8.45 -6.85 -1.86
CA GLN A 454 -9.79 -6.50 -2.29
C GLN A 454 -9.88 -6.17 -3.77
N THR A 455 -11.08 -6.28 -4.32
CA THR A 455 -11.38 -5.79 -5.67
C THR A 455 -12.80 -5.22 -5.70
N ARG A 456 -13.09 -4.43 -6.71
CA ARG A 456 -14.43 -3.87 -6.93
C ARG A 456 -15.21 -4.73 -7.91
N VAL A 457 -16.35 -5.26 -7.47
CA VAL A 457 -17.30 -5.99 -8.30
C VAL A 457 -18.59 -5.17 -8.40
N GLY A 458 -18.81 -4.53 -9.55
CA GLY A 458 -19.91 -3.56 -9.70
C GLY A 458 -19.65 -2.32 -8.85
N ASP A 459 -20.56 -2.02 -7.91
CA ASP A 459 -20.43 -0.90 -6.98
C ASP A 459 -19.98 -1.31 -5.57
N GLU A 460 -19.70 -2.61 -5.35
CA GLU A 460 -19.32 -3.14 -4.05
C GLU A 460 -17.85 -3.55 -3.99
N MET A 461 -17.23 -3.30 -2.84
CA MET A 461 -15.89 -3.76 -2.51
C MET A 461 -15.96 -5.16 -1.93
N VAL A 462 -15.27 -6.11 -2.56
CA VAL A 462 -15.25 -7.52 -2.15
C VAL A 462 -13.85 -7.86 -1.67
N THR A 463 -13.74 -8.36 -0.44
CA THR A 463 -12.50 -8.85 0.15
C THR A 463 -12.20 -10.28 -0.28
N CYS A 464 -10.92 -10.59 -0.42
CA CYS A 464 -10.43 -11.91 -0.81
C CYS A 464 -9.75 -12.60 0.37
N GLY A 465 -9.98 -13.91 0.51
CA GLY A 465 -9.38 -14.72 1.57
C GLY A 465 -7.94 -15.18 1.33
N THR A 466 -7.30 -14.74 0.24
CA THR A 466 -5.95 -15.17 -0.16
C THR A 466 -5.18 -14.03 -0.83
N LEU A 467 -3.85 -14.07 -0.71
CA LEU A 467 -2.93 -13.22 -1.47
C LEU A 467 -2.75 -13.69 -2.91
N LEU A 468 -3.02 -14.97 -3.18
CA LEU A 468 -2.78 -15.62 -4.47
C LEU A 468 -3.89 -15.29 -5.47
N VAL A 469 -3.85 -14.07 -5.99
CA VAL A 469 -4.85 -13.50 -6.89
C VAL A 469 -4.26 -13.21 -8.28
N ASN A 470 -5.11 -12.92 -9.26
CA ASN A 470 -4.63 -12.55 -10.59
C ASN A 470 -3.99 -11.14 -10.57
N PRO A 471 -2.72 -10.98 -11.02
CA PRO A 471 -2.05 -9.69 -11.11
C PRO A 471 -2.89 -8.65 -11.83
N GLY A 472 -2.93 -7.43 -11.29
CA GLY A 472 -3.60 -6.30 -11.93
C GLY A 472 -5.08 -6.11 -11.61
N TYR A 473 -5.70 -7.02 -10.86
CA TYR A 473 -7.14 -6.98 -10.58
C TYR A 473 -7.50 -6.64 -9.13
N PHE A 474 -6.54 -6.79 -8.23
CA PHE A 474 -6.76 -6.69 -6.80
C PHE A 474 -5.80 -5.68 -6.20
N ASP A 475 -6.36 -4.87 -5.31
CA ASP A 475 -5.64 -4.00 -4.41
C ASP A 475 -5.10 -4.82 -3.25
N ILE A 476 -3.86 -4.56 -2.86
CA ILE A 476 -3.16 -5.25 -1.78
C ILE A 476 -2.49 -4.18 -0.93
N PHE A 477 -2.91 -4.08 0.33
CA PHE A 477 -2.38 -3.11 1.27
C PHE A 477 -2.32 -3.65 2.69
N PHE A 478 -1.39 -3.14 3.48
CA PHE A 478 -0.97 -3.70 4.76
C PHE A 478 -1.19 -2.69 5.89
N PRO A 479 -1.53 -3.15 7.11
CA PRO A 479 -1.48 -2.30 8.29
C PRO A 479 -0.02 -2.04 8.70
N THR A 480 0.25 -0.87 9.24
CA THR A 480 1.57 -0.46 9.73
C THR A 480 1.63 -0.47 11.26
N ASP A 481 2.61 -1.17 11.82
CA ASP A 481 2.99 -1.06 13.24
C ASP A 481 3.91 0.15 13.40
N PHE A 482 3.33 1.31 13.72
CA PHE A 482 4.03 2.59 13.79
C PHE A 482 5.10 2.64 14.88
N GLU A 483 4.87 1.96 16.00
CA GLU A 483 5.81 1.86 17.10
C GLU A 483 7.07 1.10 16.66
N ARG A 484 6.90 -0.04 15.97
CA ARG A 484 8.05 -0.76 15.39
C ARG A 484 8.69 0.01 14.25
N LEU A 485 7.91 0.71 13.44
CA LEU A 485 8.42 1.54 12.35
C LEU A 485 9.31 2.66 12.89
N ARG A 486 8.90 3.36 13.96
CA ARG A 486 9.72 4.36 14.64
C ARG A 486 11.05 3.78 15.08
N ASP A 487 11.03 2.65 15.79
CA ASP A 487 12.27 2.01 16.28
C ASP A 487 13.19 1.60 15.10
N LEU A 488 12.62 1.09 14.00
CA LEU A 488 13.36 0.76 12.78
C LEU A 488 13.96 2.01 12.13
N TYR A 489 13.19 3.09 12.03
CA TYR A 489 13.59 4.36 11.44
C TYR A 489 14.75 4.98 12.20
N GLU A 490 14.60 5.18 13.51
CA GLU A 490 15.62 5.76 14.37
C GLU A 490 16.91 4.92 14.35
N HIS A 491 16.81 3.59 14.39
CA HIS A 491 17.99 2.73 14.34
C HIS A 491 18.70 2.83 12.98
N VAL A 492 17.97 2.73 11.87
CA VAL A 492 18.55 2.84 10.54
C VAL A 492 19.27 4.18 10.37
N LEU A 493 18.68 5.30 10.84
CA LEU A 493 19.31 6.61 10.76
C LEU A 493 20.52 6.78 11.69
N SER A 494 20.53 6.10 12.85
CA SER A 494 21.67 6.12 13.77
C SER A 494 22.90 5.39 13.25
N GLU A 495 22.72 4.48 12.28
CA GLU A 495 23.82 3.66 11.79
C GLU A 495 24.85 4.48 10.98
N PRO A 496 26.14 4.09 11.05
CA PRO A 496 27.24 4.73 10.35
C PRO A 496 27.11 4.68 8.82
N LEU A 497 27.13 5.83 8.13
CA LEU A 497 27.23 5.81 6.66
C LEU A 497 28.58 5.17 6.28
N SER A 498 28.55 4.09 5.49
CA SER A 498 29.76 3.51 4.91
C SER A 498 30.37 4.55 3.97
N MET A 499 31.43 5.23 4.39
CA MET A 499 32.11 6.21 3.57
C MET A 499 32.64 5.56 2.30
N SER A 500 32.08 5.92 1.15
CA SER A 500 32.74 5.71 -0.13
C SER A 500 33.79 6.82 -0.33
N ALA A 501 34.94 6.47 -0.90
CA ALA A 501 36.14 7.32 -0.95
C ALA A 501 36.01 8.63 -1.78
N SER A 502 34.83 8.95 -2.31
CA SER A 502 34.60 10.06 -3.24
C SER A 502 33.60 11.11 -2.76
N GLU A 503 33.14 11.06 -1.50
CA GLU A 503 32.11 11.98 -1.01
C GLU A 503 32.71 13.23 -0.33
N SER A 504 32.37 14.40 -0.86
CA SER A 504 32.65 15.70 -0.25
C SER A 504 31.92 15.86 1.10
N PRO A 505 32.56 16.46 2.10
CA PRO A 505 31.93 16.66 3.41
C PRO A 505 30.68 17.55 3.27
N PRO A 506 29.62 17.29 4.04
CA PRO A 506 28.42 18.12 4.02
C PRO A 506 28.77 19.57 4.38
N ARG A 507 28.18 20.53 3.65
CA ARG A 507 28.34 21.97 3.90
C ARG A 507 27.90 22.28 5.33
N ALA A 508 28.81 22.83 6.13
CA ALA A 508 28.51 23.31 7.47
C ALA A 508 27.58 24.53 7.36
N SER A 509 26.36 24.39 7.88
CA SER A 509 25.40 25.50 8.04
C SER A 509 25.82 26.38 9.22
N PRO A 510 25.61 27.70 9.25
CA PRO A 510 25.91 28.52 10.43
C PRO A 510 25.07 28.16 11.68
N LEU A 511 23.93 27.46 11.49
CA LEU A 511 23.16 26.81 12.57
C LEU A 511 23.75 25.45 12.98
N SER A 512 24.89 25.03 12.43
CA SER A 512 25.63 23.81 12.76
C SER A 512 26.34 23.87 14.12
N THR A 513 25.93 24.72 15.06
CA THR A 513 26.58 24.83 16.39
C THR A 513 26.37 23.61 17.29
N THR A 514 25.69 22.56 16.81
CA THR A 514 25.73 21.20 17.37
C THR A 514 25.84 20.10 16.31
N SER A 515 26.04 20.45 15.04
CA SER A 515 26.20 19.47 13.96
C SER A 515 27.65 18.99 13.92
N SER A 516 27.98 18.19 14.92
CA SER A 516 28.90 17.08 14.69
C SER A 516 28.11 16.05 13.90
N SER A 517 28.65 15.63 12.75
CA SER A 517 28.37 14.30 12.22
C SER A 517 28.36 13.31 13.40
N LEU A 518 27.39 12.40 13.45
CA LEU A 518 27.22 11.34 14.48
C LEU A 518 28.43 10.39 14.59
N PHE A 519 29.61 10.78 14.10
CA PHE A 519 30.78 9.95 13.92
C PHE A 519 32.01 10.32 14.74
N VAL A 520 32.16 11.57 15.23
CA VAL A 520 33.43 11.97 15.88
C VAL A 520 33.26 12.87 17.12
N GLY A 521 32.05 13.30 17.48
CA GLY A 521 31.89 14.45 18.39
C GLY A 521 31.69 14.16 19.88
N THR A 522 31.08 13.04 20.28
CA THR A 522 30.60 12.90 21.67
C THR A 522 31.69 12.50 22.66
N ASP A 523 32.69 11.71 22.23
CA ASP A 523 33.71 11.17 23.14
C ASP A 523 35.16 11.55 22.77
N PHE A 524 35.40 12.27 21.67
CA PHE A 524 36.77 12.50 21.19
C PHE A 524 37.49 13.72 21.81
N PHE A 525 36.75 14.72 22.32
CA PHE A 525 37.34 15.94 22.92
C PHE A 525 36.90 16.25 24.35
N SER A 526 36.31 15.30 25.08
CA SER A 526 35.82 15.55 26.44
C SER A 526 36.57 14.73 27.50
N SER A 527 37.79 15.16 27.84
CA SER A 527 38.41 14.80 29.13
C SER A 527 38.21 15.88 30.21
N TYR A 528 37.48 16.97 29.92
CA TYR A 528 37.21 18.02 30.90
C TYR A 528 35.82 18.63 30.70
N HIS A 529 34.93 18.43 31.68
CA HIS A 529 33.68 19.19 31.82
C HIS A 529 33.92 20.36 32.78
N PRO A 530 33.95 21.63 32.31
CA PRO A 530 33.99 22.76 33.22
C PRO A 530 32.67 22.82 34.00
N ARG A 531 32.75 22.86 35.33
CA ARG A 531 31.60 22.91 36.26
C ARG A 531 30.63 24.09 36.07
N ASN A 532 30.87 24.98 35.09
CA ASN A 532 30.10 26.21 34.84
C ASN A 532 29.33 26.23 33.52
N ARG A 533 29.25 25.13 32.76
CA ARG A 533 28.32 25.08 31.61
C ARG A 533 26.91 24.87 32.15
N ARG A 534 26.05 25.90 32.05
CA ARG A 534 24.62 25.75 32.33
C ARG A 534 24.07 24.62 31.44
N PRO A 535 23.38 23.61 31.99
CA PRO A 535 22.66 22.65 31.16
C PRO A 535 21.64 23.41 30.27
N PRO A 536 21.27 22.86 29.10
CA PRO A 536 20.12 23.36 28.36
C PRO A 536 18.94 23.47 29.32
N VAL A 537 18.21 24.58 29.28
CA VAL A 537 17.07 24.80 30.17
C VAL A 537 16.03 23.72 29.85
N ASP A 538 15.80 22.81 30.80
CA ASP A 538 14.96 21.61 30.68
C ASP A 538 13.45 21.88 30.48
N ASP A 539 13.02 23.14 30.32
CA ASP A 539 11.60 23.53 30.36
C ASP A 539 11.07 24.30 29.15
N VAL A 540 11.84 24.40 28.05
CA VAL A 540 11.31 24.98 26.80
C VAL A 540 11.00 23.86 25.81
N ALA A 541 9.77 23.36 25.88
CA ALA A 541 9.23 22.44 24.88
C ALA A 541 9.07 23.16 23.53
N SER A 542 9.54 22.55 22.45
CA SER A 542 9.17 22.97 21.09
C SER A 542 7.66 22.81 20.87
N ALA A 543 7.11 23.39 19.79
CA ALA A 543 5.70 23.19 19.42
C ALA A 543 5.32 21.69 19.28
N SER A 544 6.30 20.83 19.07
CA SER A 544 6.22 19.36 19.05
C SER A 544 6.42 18.68 20.42
N GLY A 545 6.41 19.41 21.55
CA GLY A 545 6.49 18.85 22.91
C GLY A 545 7.83 18.23 23.30
N LEU A 546 8.89 18.45 22.52
CA LEU A 546 10.23 17.91 22.79
C LEU A 546 11.18 18.98 23.33
N PRO A 547 12.08 18.64 24.26
CA PRO A 547 13.19 19.51 24.64
C PRO A 547 14.04 19.83 23.41
N VAL A 548 14.42 21.10 23.25
CA VAL A 548 15.29 21.56 22.17
C VAL A 548 16.62 20.79 22.21
N GLY A 549 16.77 19.80 21.31
CA GLY A 549 17.98 18.96 21.23
C GLY A 549 17.71 17.46 21.04
N ASP A 550 16.54 16.96 21.41
CA ASP A 550 16.20 15.53 21.26
C ASP A 550 15.59 15.25 19.88
N ARG A 551 16.36 14.59 19.00
CA ARG A 551 15.92 14.11 17.67
C ARG A 551 15.13 12.79 17.80
N LYS A 552 14.03 12.78 18.56
CA LYS A 552 13.18 11.59 18.67
C LYS A 552 11.95 11.73 17.79
N SER A 553 11.65 10.67 17.04
CA SER A 553 10.44 10.60 16.22
C SER A 553 9.22 10.31 17.08
N ARG A 554 8.10 10.95 16.78
CA ARG A 554 6.84 10.76 17.51
C ARG A 554 5.86 9.96 16.66
N VAL A 555 5.20 9.00 17.31
CA VAL A 555 4.01 8.36 16.77
C VAL A 555 2.81 9.08 17.34
N LEU A 556 1.95 9.61 16.47
CA LEU A 556 0.74 10.34 16.83
C LEU A 556 -0.46 9.60 16.26
N THR A 557 -1.57 9.61 16.99
CA THR A 557 -2.86 9.27 16.39
C THR A 557 -3.27 10.33 15.38
N HIS A 558 -4.14 9.96 14.43
CA HIS A 558 -4.70 10.93 13.50
C HIS A 558 -5.40 12.08 14.21
N GLU A 559 -6.14 11.80 15.29
CA GLU A 559 -6.79 12.80 16.14
C GLU A 559 -5.78 13.78 16.73
N GLU A 560 -4.76 13.31 17.46
CA GLU A 560 -3.74 14.17 18.07
C GLU A 560 -3.03 15.06 17.04
N PHE A 561 -2.73 14.53 15.85
CA PHE A 561 -2.10 15.29 14.78
C PHE A 561 -3.04 16.41 14.28
N MET A 562 -4.31 16.08 13.99
CA MET A 562 -5.27 17.06 13.48
C MET A 562 -5.63 18.11 14.53
N GLU A 563 -5.76 17.74 15.81
CA GLU A 563 -5.97 18.70 16.90
C GLU A 563 -4.81 19.68 17.06
N THR A 564 -3.58 19.23 16.76
CA THR A 564 -2.39 20.07 16.87
C THR A 564 -2.27 21.05 15.71
N TYR A 565 -2.56 20.63 14.48
CA TYR A 565 -2.20 21.40 13.28
C TYR A 565 -3.38 21.86 12.41
N ALA A 566 -4.58 21.28 12.54
CA ALA A 566 -5.72 21.60 11.69
C ALA A 566 -6.63 22.67 12.31
N ASP A 567 -7.24 23.51 11.47
CA ASP A 567 -8.37 24.35 11.88
C ASP A 567 -9.67 23.52 11.93
N LEU A 568 -9.92 22.91 13.09
CA LEU A 568 -11.09 22.08 13.35
C LEU A 568 -12.42 22.82 13.21
N SER A 569 -12.44 24.16 13.22
CA SER A 569 -13.67 24.92 13.03
C SER A 569 -14.23 24.75 11.61
N LYS A 570 -13.36 24.51 10.63
CA LYS A 570 -13.73 24.40 9.20
C LYS A 570 -14.36 23.07 8.83
N THR A 571 -14.08 22.03 9.60
CA THR A 571 -14.59 20.67 9.37
C THR A 571 -15.67 20.26 10.36
N ARG A 572 -16.08 21.15 11.28
CA ARG A 572 -17.13 20.88 12.26
C ARG A 572 -18.52 20.89 11.61
N VAL A 573 -19.32 19.86 11.89
CA VAL A 573 -20.72 19.76 11.45
C VAL A 573 -21.67 20.38 12.49
N ARG A 574 -22.94 20.61 12.13
CA ARG A 574 -23.87 21.43 12.94
C ARG A 574 -24.19 20.88 14.33
N ASN A 575 -24.15 19.57 14.54
CA ASN A 575 -24.34 18.97 15.86
C ASN A 575 -23.08 19.01 16.75
N GLY A 576 -21.98 19.60 16.26
CA GLY A 576 -20.73 19.79 16.99
C GLY A 576 -19.68 18.70 16.76
N GLU A 577 -20.03 17.60 16.10
CA GLU A 577 -19.07 16.53 15.73
C GLU A 577 -18.03 17.05 14.70
N ASN A 578 -16.88 16.38 14.62
CA ASN A 578 -15.85 16.71 13.64
C ASN A 578 -15.41 15.48 12.83
N PRO A 579 -15.93 15.30 11.61
CA PRO A 579 -15.55 14.20 10.74
C PRO A 579 -14.05 14.11 10.44
N LEU A 580 -13.30 15.23 10.45
CA LEU A 580 -11.86 15.20 10.19
C LEU A 580 -11.11 14.35 11.22
N VAL A 581 -11.54 14.42 12.49
CA VAL A 581 -10.93 13.72 13.61
C VAL A 581 -11.53 12.33 13.79
N GLU A 582 -12.84 12.19 13.56
CA GLU A 582 -13.58 10.96 13.86
C GLU A 582 -13.49 9.88 12.78
N PHE A 583 -13.23 10.25 11.51
CA PHE A 583 -13.38 9.32 10.39
C PHE A 583 -12.17 8.39 10.20
N TYR A 584 -10.96 8.83 10.52
CA TYR A 584 -9.71 8.09 10.28
C TYR A 584 -9.04 7.61 11.58
N LYS A 585 -9.83 7.10 12.54
CA LYS A 585 -9.31 6.60 13.84
C LYS A 585 -8.30 5.46 13.73
N ASN A 586 -8.30 4.74 12.61
CA ASN A 586 -7.35 3.67 12.34
C ASN A 586 -6.07 4.15 11.64
N VAL A 587 -5.88 5.46 11.43
CA VAL A 587 -4.68 6.06 10.85
C VAL A 587 -3.78 6.64 11.95
N LYS A 588 -2.47 6.56 11.75
CA LYS A 588 -1.46 7.17 12.61
C LYS A 588 -0.44 7.92 11.78
N PHE A 589 0.29 8.81 12.44
CA PHE A 589 1.39 9.58 11.89
C PHE A 589 2.71 9.18 12.56
N LEU A 590 3.79 9.17 11.78
CA LEU A 590 5.17 9.24 12.25
C LEU A 590 5.72 10.59 11.80
N PHE A 591 6.20 11.40 12.75
CA PHE A 591 6.78 12.71 12.49
C PHE A 591 8.05 12.94 13.30
#